data_AF-A0A934F6D1-F1
#
_entry.id   AF-A0A934F6D1-F1
#
_cell.length_a   1.000
_cell.length_b   1.000
_cell.length_c   1.000
_cell.angle_alpha   90.00
_cell.angle_beta   90.00
_cell.angle_gamma   90.00
#
_symmetry.space_group_name_H-M   'P 1'
#
loop_
_entity.id
_entity.type
_entity.pdbx_description
1 polymer ?
#
loop_
_entity_poly.entity_id
_entity_poly.type
_entity_poly.pdbx_seq_one_letter_code
_entity_poly.pdbx_strand_id
1 'polypeptide(L)'
;MPSIAPAVLPPGPTDVPADSPALGRGRSLTDYVSAFALDLLLLRGRDVLEVAAGPSSFVAEACARRIDAVAVDPAYDLPPAALAARWGRAGRAMGGTASDAEWRSSVERFLADYEASYCRGRYVWGGLPQLPFFDGTFDLRCSPRATSCCG
;
A
#
# COMPACT_ATOMS: atom_id res chain seq x y z
N MET A 1 -1.90 -9.38 -15.38
CA MET A 1 -2.28 -10.03 -14.11
C MET A 1 -0.95 -10.23 -13.41
N PRO A 2 -0.63 -9.53 -12.32
CA PRO A 2 0.65 -9.76 -11.66
C PRO A 2 0.69 -11.22 -11.23
N SER A 3 1.71 -11.95 -11.66
CA SER A 3 1.90 -13.39 -11.41
C SER A 3 2.55 -13.64 -10.04
N ILE A 4 2.34 -12.72 -9.09
CA ILE A 4 3.01 -12.72 -7.79
C ILE A 4 2.06 -13.37 -6.79
N ALA A 5 2.16 -14.69 -6.65
CA ALA A 5 1.38 -15.43 -5.67
C ALA A 5 2.04 -15.28 -4.28
N PRO A 6 1.29 -14.93 -3.22
CA PRO A 6 1.82 -14.97 -1.86
C PRO A 6 2.13 -16.41 -1.44
N ALA A 7 3.19 -16.59 -0.66
CA ALA A 7 3.42 -17.83 0.09
C ALA A 7 2.30 -17.96 1.14
N VAL A 8 1.73 -19.16 1.28
CA VAL A 8 0.69 -19.45 2.28
C VAL A 8 1.19 -19.03 3.68
N LEU A 9 0.50 -18.10 4.33
CA LEU A 9 0.79 -17.66 5.70
C LEU A 9 -0.23 -18.21 6.71
N PRO A 10 0.21 -18.60 7.93
CA PRO A 10 -0.69 -18.74 9.07
C PRO A 10 -1.23 -17.38 9.52
N PRO A 11 -2.42 -17.32 10.17
CA PRO A 11 -2.99 -16.08 10.68
C PRO A 11 -2.09 -15.47 11.76
N GLY A 12 -1.90 -14.15 11.70
CA GLY A 12 -1.09 -13.38 12.65
C GLY A 12 -1.96 -12.43 13.48
N PRO A 13 -1.38 -11.74 14.47
CA PRO A 13 -2.14 -11.04 15.50
C PRO A 13 -2.99 -9.89 14.92
N THR A 14 -4.26 -9.86 15.32
CA THR A 14 -5.37 -9.10 14.70
C THR A 14 -5.65 -7.73 15.33
N ASP A 15 -4.71 -7.07 16.01
CA ASP A 15 -5.03 -5.80 16.68
C ASP A 15 -3.89 -4.77 16.60
N VAL A 16 -3.88 -4.01 15.50
CA VAL A 16 -3.09 -2.76 15.42
C VAL A 16 -4.03 -1.59 15.71
N PRO A 17 -3.82 -0.85 16.81
CA PRO A 17 -4.68 0.28 17.19
C PRO A 17 -4.78 1.33 16.08
N ALA A 18 -5.98 1.89 15.87
CA ALA A 18 -6.28 2.84 14.79
C ALA A 18 -5.53 4.19 14.88
N ASP A 19 -4.95 4.47 16.04
CA ASP A 19 -4.22 5.67 16.45
C ASP A 19 -2.70 5.43 16.54
N SER A 20 -2.21 4.23 16.19
CA SER A 20 -0.80 3.92 16.23
C SER A 20 -0.02 4.76 15.21
N PRO A 21 1.15 5.35 15.54
CA PRO A 21 2.03 6.00 14.58
C PRO A 21 2.55 5.04 13.48
N ALA A 22 2.24 3.74 13.61
CA ALA A 22 2.33 2.70 12.59
C ALA A 22 1.32 2.88 11.41
N LEU A 23 0.29 3.71 11.55
CA LEU A 23 -0.47 4.27 10.41
C LEU A 23 0.44 5.24 9.65
N GLY A 24 0.97 4.80 8.51
CA GLY A 24 1.67 5.71 7.60
C GLY A 24 0.71 6.79 7.09
N ARG A 25 1.22 8.01 6.88
CA ARG A 25 0.53 8.96 5.99
C ARG A 25 0.60 8.32 4.60
N GLY A 26 -0.47 7.65 4.16
CA GLY A 26 -0.50 7.04 2.82
C GLY A 26 -0.02 8.06 1.79
N ARG A 27 0.88 7.66 0.89
CA ARG A 27 1.48 8.54 -0.12
C ARG A 27 0.86 8.27 -1.50
N SER A 28 0.82 9.28 -2.36
CA SER A 28 0.43 9.11 -3.76
C SER A 28 1.62 8.59 -4.61
N LEU A 29 1.39 8.09 -5.83
CA LEU A 29 2.52 7.77 -6.72
C LEU A 29 3.37 9.00 -7.01
N THR A 30 2.75 10.18 -7.13
CA THR A 30 3.45 11.45 -7.33
C THR A 30 4.42 11.73 -6.19
N ASP A 31 4.01 11.51 -4.93
CA ASP A 31 4.90 11.67 -3.77
C ASP A 31 6.08 10.72 -3.82
N TYR A 32 5.88 9.48 -4.28
CA TYR A 32 6.97 8.52 -4.46
C TYR A 32 7.93 8.92 -5.58
N VAL A 33 7.43 9.40 -6.72
CA VAL A 33 8.27 9.92 -7.81
C VAL A 33 9.13 11.07 -7.30
N SER A 34 8.55 12.01 -6.56
CA SER A 34 9.28 13.15 -6.01
C SER A 34 10.27 12.76 -4.90
N ALA A 35 9.87 11.87 -3.99
CA ALA A 35 10.70 11.51 -2.83
C ALA A 35 11.86 10.55 -3.18
N PHE A 36 11.68 9.69 -4.18
CA PHE A 36 12.65 8.63 -4.50
C PHE A 36 13.19 8.72 -5.94
N ALA A 37 12.87 9.79 -6.67
CA ALA A 37 13.26 9.99 -8.06
C ALA A 37 12.89 8.78 -8.95
N LEU A 38 11.71 8.17 -8.73
CA LEU A 38 11.29 6.99 -9.48
C LEU A 38 11.05 7.34 -10.95
N ASP A 39 11.69 6.60 -11.84
CA ASP A 39 11.39 6.64 -13.27
C ASP A 39 10.26 5.65 -13.60
N LEU A 40 9.06 6.20 -13.80
CA LEU A 40 7.87 5.41 -14.11
C LEU A 40 7.98 4.64 -15.43
N LEU A 41 8.83 5.08 -16.38
CA LEU A 41 9.05 4.35 -17.63
C LEU A 41 9.87 3.09 -17.37
N LEU A 42 10.89 3.18 -16.50
CA LEU A 42 11.73 2.04 -16.12
C LEU A 42 10.99 1.03 -15.24
N LEU A 43 9.93 1.47 -14.54
CA LEU A 43 9.10 0.59 -13.72
C LEU A 43 8.03 -0.18 -14.51
N ARG A 44 7.78 0.17 -15.78
CA ARG A 44 6.81 -0.59 -16.59
C ARG A 44 7.30 -2.02 -16.79
N GLY A 45 6.45 -2.98 -16.43
CA GLY A 45 6.78 -4.41 -16.48
C GLY A 45 7.76 -4.88 -15.40
N ARG A 46 8.02 -4.06 -14.37
CA ARG A 46 8.75 -4.47 -13.17
C ARG A 46 7.79 -4.93 -12.09
N ASP A 47 8.24 -5.87 -11.28
CA ASP A 47 7.54 -6.35 -10.09
C ASP A 47 7.90 -5.45 -8.89
N VAL A 48 6.93 -4.70 -8.37
CA VAL A 48 7.12 -3.70 -7.31
C VAL A 48 6.37 -4.08 -6.05
N LEU A 49 7.05 -4.05 -4.90
CA LEU A 49 6.44 -4.23 -3.58
C LEU A 49 6.42 -2.93 -2.78
N GLU A 50 5.24 -2.55 -2.29
CA GLU A 50 5.10 -1.53 -1.26
C GLU A 50 4.92 -2.16 0.13
N VAL A 51 5.84 -1.92 1.05
CA VAL A 51 5.86 -2.48 2.42
C VAL A 51 5.36 -1.46 3.44
N ALA A 52 4.49 -1.90 4.35
CA ALA A 52 3.83 -1.04 5.35
C ALA A 52 3.06 0.10 4.68
N ALA A 53 2.28 -0.28 3.65
CA ALA A 53 1.64 0.63 2.71
C ALA A 53 0.56 1.53 3.35
N GLY A 54 -0.17 1.05 4.36
CA GLY A 54 -1.30 1.78 4.94
C GLY A 54 -2.34 2.18 3.87
N PRO A 55 -2.94 3.39 3.94
CA PRO A 55 -3.90 3.85 2.93
C PRO A 55 -3.21 4.51 1.72
N SER A 56 -2.08 3.97 1.26
CA SER A 56 -1.33 4.51 0.12
C SER A 56 -2.04 4.24 -1.21
N SER A 57 -2.16 5.25 -2.06
CA SER A 57 -2.68 5.09 -3.43
C SER A 57 -1.60 4.68 -4.44
N PHE A 58 -0.34 4.58 -4.03
CA PHE A 58 0.80 4.21 -4.88
C PHE A 58 0.52 2.98 -5.75
N VAL A 59 0.10 1.85 -5.15
CA VAL A 59 -0.15 0.60 -5.90
C VAL A 59 -1.31 0.74 -6.89
N ALA A 60 -2.42 1.36 -6.48
CA ALA A 60 -3.57 1.59 -7.36
C ALA A 60 -3.16 2.40 -8.60
N GLU A 61 -2.40 3.47 -8.37
CA GLU A 61 -1.88 4.38 -9.38
C GLU A 61 -0.79 3.76 -10.28
N ALA A 62 0.06 2.90 -9.71
CA ALA A 62 1.10 2.18 -10.45
C ALA A 62 0.46 1.12 -11.38
N CYS A 63 -0.51 0.37 -10.87
CA CYS A 63 -1.26 -0.60 -11.66
C CYS A 63 -2.04 0.06 -12.81
N ALA A 64 -2.65 1.22 -12.58
CA ALA A 64 -3.30 2.00 -13.64
C ALA A 64 -2.32 2.40 -14.76
N ARG A 65 -1.02 2.49 -14.44
CA ARG A 65 0.08 2.81 -15.37
C ARG A 65 0.80 1.57 -15.92
N ARG A 66 0.23 0.36 -15.74
CA ARG A 66 0.78 -0.94 -16.20
C ARG A 66 2.10 -1.33 -15.53
N ILE A 67 2.28 -0.95 -14.28
CA ILE A 67 3.34 -1.43 -13.40
C ILE A 67 2.74 -2.56 -12.55
N ASP A 68 3.44 -3.68 -12.43
CA ASP A 68 3.00 -4.84 -11.65
C ASP A 68 3.35 -4.63 -10.17
N ALA A 69 2.49 -3.88 -9.48
CA ALA A 69 2.69 -3.48 -8.09
C ALA A 69 1.77 -4.24 -7.12
N VAL A 70 2.32 -4.60 -5.95
CA VAL A 70 1.63 -5.25 -4.83
C VAL A 70 1.92 -4.47 -3.56
N ALA A 71 0.95 -4.36 -2.66
CA ALA A 71 1.13 -3.77 -1.34
C ALA A 71 1.02 -4.83 -0.24
N VAL A 72 1.82 -4.70 0.80
CA VAL A 72 1.74 -5.51 2.02
C VAL A 72 1.57 -4.64 3.25
N ASP A 73 0.57 -4.96 4.07
CA ASP A 73 0.29 -4.28 5.32
C ASP A 73 -0.45 -5.20 6.31
N PRO A 74 -0.15 -5.15 7.63
CA PRO A 74 -0.91 -5.92 8.63
C PRO A 74 -2.40 -5.60 8.65
N ALA A 75 -2.80 -4.45 8.11
CA ALA A 75 -4.18 -4.04 7.95
C ALA A 75 -5.03 -4.85 6.96
N TYR A 76 -4.42 -5.51 5.98
CA TYR A 76 -5.13 -6.01 4.81
C TYR A 76 -5.86 -7.35 5.04
N ASP A 77 -5.94 -7.81 6.30
CA ASP A 77 -6.86 -8.89 6.69
C ASP A 77 -8.31 -8.38 6.86
N LEU A 78 -8.51 -7.06 6.85
CA LEU A 78 -9.82 -6.46 7.02
C LEU A 78 -10.66 -6.51 5.73
N PRO A 79 -11.97 -6.79 5.82
CA PRO A 79 -12.87 -6.65 4.68
C PRO A 79 -12.97 -5.18 4.23
N PRO A 80 -13.26 -4.89 2.95
CA PRO A 80 -13.25 -3.53 2.41
C PRO A 80 -14.06 -2.52 3.24
N ALA A 81 -15.27 -2.89 3.68
CA ALA A 81 -16.12 -2.02 4.49
C ALA A 81 -15.50 -1.66 5.86
N ALA A 82 -14.81 -2.61 6.52
CA ALA A 82 -14.15 -2.36 7.80
C ALA A 82 -12.92 -1.45 7.63
N LEU A 83 -12.15 -1.69 6.56
CA LEU A 83 -10.99 -0.87 6.23
C LEU A 83 -11.39 0.57 5.87
N ALA A 84 -12.45 0.73 5.08
CA ALA A 84 -13.05 2.02 4.75
C ALA A 84 -13.55 2.74 6.00
N ALA A 85 -14.22 2.05 6.93
CA ALA A 85 -14.66 2.65 8.18
C ALA A 85 -13.47 3.11 9.04
N ARG A 86 -12.38 2.34 9.08
CA ARG A 86 -11.17 2.69 9.83
C ARG A 86 -10.53 3.97 9.30
N TRP A 87 -10.32 4.06 7.99
CA TRP A 87 -9.75 5.26 7.36
C TRP A 87 -10.72 6.44 7.33
N GLY A 88 -12.03 6.20 7.25
CA GLY A 88 -13.05 7.23 7.39
C GLY A 88 -13.03 7.90 8.77
N ARG A 89 -12.78 7.14 9.85
CA ARG A 89 -12.59 7.71 11.20
C ARG A 89 -11.29 8.51 11.30
N ALA A 90 -10.18 7.97 10.81
CA ALA A 90 -8.89 8.67 10.80
C ALA A 90 -8.98 10.01 10.05
N GLY A 91 -9.65 10.04 8.89
CA GLY A 91 -9.83 11.25 8.10
C GLY A 91 -10.72 12.31 8.74
N ARG A 92 -11.65 11.93 9.64
CA ARG A 92 -12.48 12.88 10.41
C ARG A 92 -11.71 13.53 11.55
N ALA A 93 -10.65 12.88 12.05
CA ALA A 93 -9.80 13.44 13.08
C ALA A 93 -8.82 14.51 12.53
N MET A 94 -8.65 14.58 11.22
CA MET A 94 -7.77 15.56 10.57
C MET A 94 -8.52 16.86 10.25
N GLY A 95 -7.89 18.00 10.56
CA GLY A 95 -8.51 19.33 10.67
C GLY A 95 -8.82 20.06 9.35
N GLY A 96 -8.79 19.39 8.19
CA GLY A 96 -9.22 19.93 6.90
C GLY A 96 -8.18 20.76 6.14
N THR A 97 -6.88 20.54 6.39
CA THR A 97 -5.79 21.20 5.67
C THR A 97 -5.62 20.71 4.22
N ALA A 98 -4.81 21.38 3.40
CA ALA A 98 -4.46 20.90 2.06
C ALA A 98 -3.75 19.53 2.07
N SER A 99 -2.89 19.30 3.07
CA SER A 99 -2.27 17.99 3.29
C SER A 99 -3.31 16.93 3.68
N ASP A 100 -4.37 17.33 4.38
CA ASP A 100 -5.48 16.43 4.70
C ASP A 100 -6.28 16.10 3.43
N ALA A 101 -6.48 17.07 2.53
CA ALA A 101 -7.17 16.86 1.26
C ALA A 101 -6.42 15.89 0.33
N GLU A 102 -5.09 16.01 0.23
CA GLU A 102 -4.29 15.05 -0.56
C GLU A 102 -4.32 13.65 0.07
N TRP A 103 -4.17 13.57 1.40
CA TRP A 103 -4.30 12.29 2.10
C TRP A 103 -5.67 11.65 1.85
N ARG A 104 -6.76 12.43 1.90
CA ARG A 104 -8.12 11.93 1.65
C ARG A 104 -8.26 11.39 0.23
N SER A 105 -7.72 12.12 -0.74
CA SER A 105 -7.73 11.71 -2.15
C SER A 105 -6.93 10.41 -2.35
N SER A 106 -5.79 10.27 -1.67
CA SER A 106 -5.00 9.04 -1.65
C SER A 106 -5.77 7.86 -1.04
N VAL A 107 -6.42 8.08 0.11
CA VAL A 107 -7.24 7.07 0.78
C VAL A 107 -8.43 6.63 -0.09
N GLU A 108 -9.10 7.57 -0.76
CA GLU A 108 -10.25 7.29 -1.63
C GLU A 108 -9.83 6.41 -2.82
N ARG A 109 -8.72 6.76 -3.49
CA ARG A 109 -8.15 5.95 -4.58
C ARG A 109 -7.75 4.56 -4.09
N PHE A 110 -7.09 4.49 -2.94
CA PHE A 110 -6.71 3.23 -2.29
C PHE A 110 -7.93 2.36 -2.01
N LEU A 111 -8.97 2.89 -1.36
CA LEU A 111 -10.15 2.11 -0.97
C LEU A 111 -10.92 1.59 -2.17
N ALA A 112 -11.08 2.41 -3.21
CA ALA A 112 -11.73 1.98 -4.45
C ALA A 112 -10.97 0.82 -5.12
N ASP A 113 -9.64 0.88 -5.16
CA ASP A 113 -8.82 -0.18 -5.74
C ASP A 113 -8.75 -1.43 -4.86
N TYR A 114 -8.72 -1.25 -3.54
CA TYR A 114 -8.76 -2.34 -2.56
C TYR A 114 -10.04 -3.15 -2.71
N GLU A 115 -11.19 -2.49 -2.82
CA GLU A 115 -12.48 -3.16 -3.05
C GLU A 115 -12.50 -3.89 -4.39
N ALA A 116 -12.05 -3.24 -5.48
CA ALA A 116 -12.03 -3.84 -6.81
C ALA A 116 -11.04 -5.02 -6.95
N SER A 117 -9.99 -5.03 -6.13
CA SER A 117 -8.89 -5.99 -6.20
C SER A 117 -8.82 -6.94 -5.00
N TYR A 118 -9.83 -6.93 -4.12
CA TYR A 118 -9.84 -7.69 -2.86
C TYR A 118 -9.58 -9.19 -3.10
N CYS A 119 -10.26 -9.78 -4.10
CA CYS A 119 -10.07 -11.19 -4.46
C CYS A 119 -8.89 -11.44 -5.42
N ARG A 120 -8.13 -10.41 -5.81
CA ARG A 120 -7.07 -10.48 -6.84
C ARG A 120 -5.65 -10.50 -6.27
N GLY A 121 -5.49 -10.48 -4.95
CA GLY A 121 -4.18 -10.59 -4.29
C GLY A 121 -3.26 -9.37 -4.44
N ARG A 122 -3.78 -8.22 -4.87
CA ARG A 122 -3.00 -6.96 -5.01
C ARG A 122 -2.60 -6.35 -3.66
N TYR A 123 -3.44 -6.54 -2.65
CA TYR A 123 -3.23 -6.08 -1.28
C TYR A 123 -3.11 -7.31 -0.40
N VAL A 124 -1.92 -7.55 0.13
CA VAL A 124 -1.56 -8.77 0.84
C VAL A 124 -1.43 -8.47 2.32
N TRP A 125 -2.11 -9.24 3.15
CA TRP A 125 -1.89 -9.17 4.58
C TRP A 125 -0.50 -9.72 4.95
N GLY A 126 0.25 -8.96 5.74
CA GLY A 126 1.59 -9.33 6.20
C GLY A 126 2.40 -8.13 6.70
N GLY A 127 3.57 -8.36 7.27
CA GLY A 127 4.39 -7.26 7.79
C GLY A 127 5.79 -7.69 8.21
N LEU A 128 6.68 -6.72 8.37
CA LEU A 128 8.05 -6.98 8.82
C LEU A 128 8.07 -7.59 10.23
N PRO A 129 9.08 -8.43 10.56
CA PRO A 129 10.28 -8.72 9.75
C PRO A 129 10.10 -9.79 8.67
N GLN A 130 8.96 -10.52 8.63
CA GLN A 130 8.76 -11.65 7.71
C GLN A 130 7.63 -11.38 6.72
N LEU A 131 7.98 -11.25 5.44
CA LEU A 131 7.01 -10.93 4.40
C LEU A 131 6.41 -12.19 3.72
N PRO A 132 5.15 -12.12 3.24
CA PRO A 132 4.44 -13.20 2.51
C PRO A 132 5.02 -13.66 1.17
N PHE A 133 6.27 -13.36 0.85
CA PHE A 133 6.77 -13.48 -0.52
C PHE A 133 8.06 -14.26 -0.56
N PHE A 134 8.28 -14.96 -1.67
CA PHE A 134 9.58 -15.58 -1.91
C PHE A 134 10.67 -14.52 -2.06
N ASP A 135 11.90 -14.86 -1.66
CA ASP A 135 13.04 -14.00 -1.92
C ASP A 135 13.26 -13.79 -3.42
N GLY A 136 13.75 -12.60 -3.79
CA GLY A 136 13.98 -12.23 -5.20
C GLY A 136 12.72 -12.01 -6.05
N THR A 137 11.52 -12.01 -5.47
CA THR A 137 10.25 -11.84 -6.21
C THR A 137 10.05 -10.46 -6.82
N PHE A 138 10.65 -9.41 -6.25
CA PHE A 138 10.38 -8.03 -6.65
C PHE A 138 11.67 -7.35 -7.09
N ASP A 139 11.61 -6.64 -8.22
CA ASP A 139 12.68 -5.78 -8.75
C ASP A 139 12.89 -4.52 -7.89
N LEU A 140 11.83 -4.06 -7.22
CA LEU A 140 11.86 -2.86 -6.39
C LEU A 140 10.99 -3.02 -5.14
N ARG A 141 11.54 -2.66 -3.99
CA ARG A 141 10.84 -2.56 -2.72
C ARG A 141 10.84 -1.12 -2.26
N CYS A 142 9.64 -0.61 -1.99
CA CYS A 142 9.39 0.73 -1.52
C CYS A 142 8.62 0.69 -0.20
N SER A 143 8.80 1.72 0.63
CA SER A 143 8.00 1.89 1.85
C SER A 143 7.78 3.38 2.10
N PRO A 144 6.59 3.81 2.55
CA PRO A 144 6.31 5.23 2.77
C PRO A 144 7.13 5.82 3.94
N ARG A 145 7.79 4.94 4.71
CA ARG A 145 8.68 5.25 5.82
C ARG A 145 10.18 5.17 5.47
N ALA A 146 10.53 4.61 4.31
CA ALA A 146 11.93 4.48 3.92
C ALA A 146 12.50 5.80 3.38
N THR A 147 13.81 5.97 3.49
CA THR A 147 14.57 7.08 2.89
C THR A 147 14.98 6.81 1.45
N SER A 148 14.92 5.55 1.01
CA SER A 148 15.14 5.11 -0.38
C SER A 148 14.33 3.84 -0.67
N CYS A 149 14.06 3.57 -1.95
CA CYS A 149 13.62 2.25 -2.39
C CYS A 149 14.86 1.39 -2.71
N CYS A 150 14.78 0.08 -2.47
CA CYS A 150 15.88 -0.86 -2.72
C CYS A 150 15.44 -1.90 -3.77
N GLY A 151 16.36 -2.25 -4.69
CA GLY A 151 16.21 -3.40 -5.56
C GLY A 151 16.67 -4.69 -4.90
#